data_AF-A0A378VYJ6-F1
#
_entry.id   AF-A0A378VYJ6-F1
#
_cell.length_a   1.000
_cell.length_b   1.000
_cell.length_c   1.000
_cell.angle_alpha   90.00
_cell.angle_beta   90.00
_cell.angle_gamma   90.00
#
_symmetry.space_group_name_H-M   'P 1'
#
loop_
_entity.id
_entity.type
_entity.pdbx_description
1 polymer ?
#
loop_
_entity_poly.entity_id
_entity_poly.type
_entity_poly.pdbx_seq_one_letter_code
_entity_poly.pdbx_strand_id
1 'polypeptide(L)'
;MRLCDCRRGACGLTVHARTKAEGYEPPAHWEWIRKIHDTVNIPVTANGDVFSLQDYIGIKTISGCNSVMLGRGAVIRPDLARQIKQYENGGPVKDTDLPKFPHG
;
A
#
# COMPACT_ATOMS: atom_id res chain seq x y z
N MET A 1 -3.70 13.79 -0.76
CA MET A 1 -2.28 13.71 -1.18
C MET A 1 -1.43 14.69 -0.36
N ARG A 2 -0.65 14.21 0.61
CA ARG A 2 0.40 15.01 1.26
C ARG A 2 1.72 14.66 0.60
N LEU A 3 2.39 15.65 0.01
CA LEU A 3 3.70 15.51 -0.63
C LEU A 3 4.76 16.11 0.29
N CYS A 4 5.78 15.33 0.66
CA CYS A 4 7.03 15.86 1.20
C CYS A 4 8.08 15.79 0.09
N ASP A 5 8.63 16.95 -0.27
CA ASP A 5 9.59 17.15 -1.36
C ASP A 5 11.05 17.05 -0.85
N CYS A 6 11.90 16.41 -1.64
CA CYS A 6 13.31 16.15 -1.32
C CYS A 6 14.22 17.37 -1.46
N ARG A 7 13.78 18.43 -2.14
CA ARG A 7 14.47 19.73 -2.04
C ARG A 7 14.42 20.32 -0.62
N ARG A 8 13.63 19.73 0.28
CA ARG A 8 13.50 20.09 1.70
C ARG A 8 13.97 18.99 2.67
N GLY A 9 14.74 18.00 2.21
CA GLY A 9 15.36 16.99 3.09
C GLY A 9 14.49 15.77 3.43
N ALA A 10 13.44 15.49 2.66
CA ALA A 10 12.70 14.23 2.80
C ALA A 10 13.51 13.03 2.30
N CYS A 11 13.51 11.92 3.04
CA CYS A 11 14.19 10.68 2.63
C CYS A 11 13.25 9.68 1.91
N GLY A 12 11.99 10.05 1.70
CA GLY A 12 10.98 9.23 1.03
C GLY A 12 9.60 9.88 1.03
N LEU A 13 8.70 9.37 0.19
CA LEU A 13 7.35 9.88 -0.01
C LEU A 13 6.33 8.76 0.12
N THR A 14 5.34 8.92 0.99
CA THR A 14 4.18 8.01 1.02
C THR A 14 3.00 8.66 0.30
N VAL A 15 2.41 7.95 -0.67
CA VAL A 15 1.25 8.41 -1.42
C VAL A 15 0.05 7.53 -1.12
N HIS A 16 -0.99 8.13 -0.52
CA HIS A 16 -2.31 7.50 -0.47
C HIS A 16 -2.98 7.68 -1.85
N ALA A 17 -3.43 6.58 -2.47
CA ALA A 17 -4.11 6.53 -3.77
C ALA A 17 -5.53 7.12 -3.75
N ARG A 18 -5.76 8.16 -2.95
CA ARG A 18 -6.99 8.93 -2.91
C ARG A 18 -6.71 10.41 -2.77
N THR A 19 -7.61 11.20 -3.33
CA THR A 19 -7.69 12.62 -3.02
C THR A 19 -8.15 12.81 -1.57
N LYS A 20 -8.01 14.04 -1.07
CA LYS A 20 -8.50 14.38 0.28
C LYS A 20 -10.04 14.32 0.34
N ALA A 21 -10.71 14.65 -0.77
CA ALA A 21 -12.16 14.73 -0.85
C ALA A 21 -12.84 13.35 -0.80
N GLU A 22 -12.20 12.34 -1.38
CA GLU A 22 -12.71 10.95 -1.40
C GLU A 22 -12.58 10.23 -0.05
N GLY A 23 -11.79 10.78 0.89
CA GLY A 23 -11.63 10.19 2.23
C GLY A 23 -11.30 8.70 2.19
N TYR A 24 -12.23 7.87 2.67
CA TYR A 24 -12.10 6.42 2.76
C TYR A 24 -12.91 5.62 1.73
N GLU A 25 -13.56 6.30 0.78
CA GLU A 25 -14.46 5.70 -0.21
C GLU A 25 -13.69 4.92 -1.29
N PRO A 26 -14.07 3.66 -1.60
CA PRO A 26 -13.47 2.89 -2.68
C PRO A 26 -13.81 3.42 -4.09
N PRO A 27 -13.00 3.10 -5.12
CA PRO A 27 -11.70 2.42 -5.04
C PRO A 27 -10.52 3.39 -4.87
N ALA A 28 -9.40 2.90 -4.35
CA ALA A 28 -8.13 3.60 -4.45
C ALA A 28 -7.56 3.54 -5.88
N HIS A 29 -7.04 4.68 -6.38
CA HIS A 29 -6.52 4.83 -7.75
C HIS A 29 -4.99 4.65 -7.80
N TRP A 30 -4.53 3.40 -7.81
CA TRP A 30 -3.09 3.06 -7.72
C TRP A 30 -2.26 3.53 -8.92
N GLU A 31 -2.86 3.69 -10.10
CA GLU A 31 -2.22 4.18 -11.32
C GLU A 31 -1.75 5.63 -11.20
N TRP A 32 -2.36 6.43 -10.31
CA TRP A 32 -1.85 7.77 -10.02
C TRP A 32 -0.55 7.73 -9.22
N ILE A 33 -0.36 6.71 -8.37
CA ILE A 33 0.91 6.50 -7.68
C ILE A 33 2.00 6.22 -8.69
N ARG A 34 1.72 5.46 -9.77
CA ARG A 34 2.69 5.21 -10.84
C ARG A 34 3.20 6.50 -11.49
N LYS A 35 2.29 7.41 -11.83
CA LYS A 35 2.65 8.72 -12.41
C LYS A 35 3.58 9.51 -11.49
N ILE A 36 3.34 9.46 -10.17
CA ILE A 36 4.18 10.14 -9.18
C ILE A 36 5.54 9.45 -9.06
N HIS A 37 5.54 8.12 -8.89
CA HIS A 37 6.74 7.29 -8.82
C HIS A 37 7.70 7.58 -9.98
N ASP A 38 7.17 7.64 -11.20
CA ASP A 38 7.99 7.86 -12.41
C ASP A 38 8.51 9.32 -12.54
N THR A 39 8.00 10.26 -11.74
CA THR A 39 8.36 11.69 -11.80
C THR A 39 9.34 12.12 -10.71
N VAL A 40 9.45 11.37 -9.60
CA VAL A 40 10.27 11.76 -8.44
C VAL A 40 11.49 10.86 -8.30
N ASN A 41 12.64 11.45 -7.91
CA ASN A 41 13.90 10.71 -7.75
C ASN A 41 14.09 10.10 -6.34
N ILE A 42 13.01 9.91 -5.60
CA ILE A 42 13.04 9.48 -4.21
C ILE A 42 12.13 8.28 -3.96
N PRO A 43 12.42 7.44 -2.96
CA PRO A 43 11.61 6.25 -2.70
C PRO A 43 10.14 6.62 -2.47
N VAL A 44 9.24 5.99 -3.23
CA VAL A 44 7.80 6.13 -3.07
C VAL A 44 7.22 4.89 -2.42
N THR A 45 6.47 5.09 -1.34
CA THR A 45 5.68 4.06 -0.65
C THR A 45 4.21 4.24 -1.03
N ALA A 46 3.62 3.22 -1.66
CA ALA A 46 2.22 3.22 -2.02
C ALA A 46 1.33 2.95 -0.79
N ASN A 47 0.15 3.56 -0.74
CA ASN A 47 -0.84 3.31 0.30
C ASN A 47 -2.26 3.44 -0.26
N GLY A 48 -3.19 2.62 0.25
CA GLY A 48 -4.61 2.67 -0.11
C GLY A 48 -5.15 1.29 -0.46
N ASP A 49 -6.21 0.89 0.25
CA ASP A 49 -6.99 -0.35 0.04
C ASP A 49 -6.18 -1.66 -0.04
N VAL A 50 -5.24 -1.84 0.89
CA VAL A 50 -4.49 -3.10 1.01
C VAL A 50 -5.18 -4.02 2.02
N PHE A 51 -6.07 -4.91 1.57
CA PHE A 51 -6.85 -5.79 2.43
C PHE A 51 -6.48 -7.28 2.31
N SER A 52 -5.75 -7.62 1.25
CA SER A 52 -5.30 -8.97 0.95
C SER A 52 -3.87 -8.96 0.41
N LEU A 53 -3.26 -10.16 0.36
CA LEU A 53 -1.96 -10.33 -0.29
C LEU A 53 -2.05 -9.98 -1.79
N GLN A 54 -3.20 -10.21 -2.42
CA GLN A 54 -3.37 -9.86 -3.84
C GLN A 54 -3.47 -8.36 -4.07
N ASP A 55 -4.06 -7.60 -3.15
CA ASP A 55 -4.02 -6.14 -3.22
C ASP A 55 -2.57 -5.66 -3.12
N TYR A 56 -1.78 -6.21 -2.19
CA TYR A 56 -0.36 -5.88 -2.07
C TYR A 56 0.42 -6.12 -3.37
N ILE A 57 0.25 -7.30 -3.98
CA ILE A 57 0.90 -7.67 -5.25
C ILE A 57 0.42 -6.77 -6.39
N GLY A 58 -0.89 -6.53 -6.47
CA GLY A 58 -1.51 -5.65 -7.46
C GLY A 58 -0.99 -4.22 -7.37
N ILE A 59 -0.89 -3.67 -6.15
CA ILE A 59 -0.35 -2.34 -5.89
C ILE A 59 1.10 -2.26 -6.35
N LYS A 60 1.97 -3.21 -5.99
CA LYS A 60 3.37 -3.20 -6.44
C LYS A 60 3.45 -3.22 -7.97
N THR A 61 2.65 -4.07 -8.60
CA THR A 61 2.61 -4.22 -10.07
C THR A 61 2.14 -2.93 -10.75
N ILE A 62 1.03 -2.35 -10.30
CA ILE A 62 0.41 -1.17 -10.94
C ILE A 62 1.20 0.11 -10.63
N SER A 63 1.56 0.32 -9.37
CA SER A 63 2.25 1.55 -8.94
C SER A 63 3.74 1.58 -9.28
N GLY A 64 4.37 0.42 -9.52
CA GLY A 64 5.83 0.29 -9.63
C GLY A 64 6.60 0.48 -8.31
N CYS A 65 5.90 0.74 -7.20
CA CYS A 65 6.54 0.97 -5.91
C CYS A 65 7.05 -0.34 -5.30
N ASN A 66 8.26 -0.31 -4.74
CA ASN A 66 8.82 -1.44 -4.00
C ASN A 66 8.25 -1.58 -2.58
N SER A 67 7.71 -0.48 -2.03
CA SER A 67 7.18 -0.42 -0.67
C SER A 67 5.68 -0.11 -0.68
N VAL A 68 4.93 -0.81 0.16
CA VAL A 68 3.50 -0.61 0.36
C VAL A 68 3.22 -0.48 1.85
N MET A 69 2.51 0.58 2.24
CA MET A 69 2.10 0.82 3.61
C MET A 69 0.70 0.26 3.84
N LEU A 70 0.55 -0.51 4.92
CA LEU A 70 -0.75 -1.02 5.35
C LEU A 70 -1.44 -0.01 6.28
N GLY A 71 -2.73 0.23 6.03
CA GLY A 71 -3.59 1.03 6.90
C GLY A 71 -4.64 0.14 7.55
N ARG A 72 -5.92 0.43 7.26
CA ARG A 72 -7.09 -0.30 7.80
C ARG A 72 -7.00 -1.82 7.62
N GLY A 73 -6.44 -2.29 6.51
CA GLY A 73 -6.28 -3.72 6.27
C GLY A 73 -5.40 -4.45 7.29
N ALA A 74 -4.41 -3.79 7.90
CA ALA A 74 -3.64 -4.41 8.99
C ALA A 74 -4.45 -4.59 10.28
N VAL A 75 -5.44 -3.72 10.52
CA VAL A 75 -6.36 -3.85 11.68
C VAL A 75 -7.40 -4.93 11.41
N ILE A 76 -7.94 -4.97 10.19
CA ILE A 76 -8.98 -5.91 9.76
C ILE A 76 -8.43 -7.34 9.57
N ARG A 77 -7.20 -7.46 9.06
CA ARG A 77 -6.49 -8.70 8.77
C ARG A 77 -5.14 -8.67 9.48
N PRO A 78 -5.10 -8.96 10.79
CA PRO A 78 -3.86 -8.86 11.58
C PRO A 78 -2.75 -9.80 11.09
N ASP A 79 -3.10 -10.87 10.35
CA ASP A 79 -2.13 -11.76 9.71
C ASP A 79 -1.60 -11.27 8.35
N LEU A 80 -2.18 -10.23 7.76
CA LEU A 80 -1.80 -9.75 6.42
C LEU A 80 -0.31 -9.40 6.32
N ALA A 81 0.24 -8.72 7.33
CA ALA A 81 1.66 -8.38 7.36
C ALA A 81 2.55 -9.63 7.39
N ARG A 82 2.13 -10.68 8.09
CA ARG A 82 2.83 -11.98 8.12
C ARG A 82 2.76 -12.66 6.75
N GLN A 83 1.59 -12.66 6.10
CA GLN A 83 1.41 -13.23 4.76
C GLN A 83 2.31 -12.52 3.72
N ILE A 84 2.34 -11.18 3.75
CA ILE A 84 3.22 -10.38 2.90
C ILE A 84 4.69 -10.72 3.14
N LYS A 85 5.12 -10.80 4.41
CA LYS A 85 6.50 -11.17 4.74
C LYS A 85 6.88 -12.57 4.26
N GLN A 86 5.97 -13.54 4.34
CA GLN A 86 6.20 -14.89 3.82
C GLN A 86 6.35 -14.88 2.30
N TYR A 87 5.48 -14.15 1.60
CA TYR A 87 5.53 -13.98 0.16
C TYR A 87 6.84 -13.34 -0.30
N GLU A 88 7.25 -12.22 0.30
CA GLU A 88 8.50 -11.52 -0.06
C GLU A 88 9.74 -12.37 0.22
N ASN A 89 9.69 -13.29 1.18
CA ASN A 89 10.76 -14.25 1.46
C ASN A 89 10.74 -15.48 0.52
N GLY A 90 9.83 -15.56 -0.45
CA GLY A 90 9.66 -16.72 -1.33
C GLY A 90 9.13 -17.97 -0.62
N GLY A 91 8.58 -17.82 0.60
CA GLY A 91 8.07 -18.91 1.41
C GLY A 91 6.59 -19.21 1.15
N PRO A 92 6.10 -20.38 1.59
CA PRO A 92 4.68 -20.70 1.50
C PRO A 92 3.84 -19.74 2.36
N VAL A 93 2.82 -19.15 1.74
CA VAL A 93 1.85 -18.29 2.43
C VAL A 93 0.78 -19.17 3.05
N LYS A 94 0.62 -19.08 4.37
CA LYS A 94 -0.46 -19.76 5.10
C LYS A 94 -1.53 -18.76 5.47
N ASP A 95 -2.79 -19.01 5.10
CA ASP A 95 -3.90 -18.30 5.75
C ASP A 95 -3.99 -18.79 7.19
N THR A 96 -4.31 -17.88 8.10
CA THR A 96 -4.52 -18.24 9.51
C THR A 96 -6.00 -18.11 9.82
N ASP A 97 -6.51 -18.96 10.70
CA ASP A 97 -7.90 -18.92 11.20
C ASP A 97 -8.14 -17.73 12.16
N LEU A 98 -7.34 -16.66 12.05
CA LEU A 98 -7.58 -15.44 12.80
C LEU A 98 -8.91 -14.82 12.37
N PRO A 99 -9.67 -14.24 13.31
CA PRO A 99 -10.90 -13.55 13.00
C PRO A 99 -10.62 -12.43 12.00
N LYS A 100 -11.28 -12.51 10.84
CA LYS A 100 -11.26 -11.47 9.81
C LYS A 100 -12.40 -10.52 10.12
N PHE A 101 -12.09 -9.25 10.31
CA PHE A 101 -13.15 -8.26 10.48
C PHE A 101 -13.78 -7.92 9.12
N PRO A 102 -15.10 -7.70 9.02
CA PRO A 102 -15.71 -7.30 7.77
C PRO A 102 -15.15 -5.95 7.29
N HIS A 103 -15.02 -5.80 5.97
CA HIS A 103 -14.70 -4.52 5.35
C HIS A 103 -15.93 -3.60 5.51
N GLY A 104 -15.76 -2.48 6.21
CA GLY A 104 -16.74 -1.40 6.31
C GLY A 104 -16.53 -0.34 5.24
#